data_AF-S3N702-F1
#
_entry.id   AF-S3N702-F1
#
_cell.length_a   1.000
_cell.length_b   1.000
_cell.length_c   1.000
_cell.angle_alpha   90.00
_cell.angle_beta   90.00
_cell.angle_gamma   90.00
#
_symmetry.space_group_name_H-M   'P 1'
#
loop_
_entity.id
_entity.type
_entity.pdbx_description
1 polymer ?
#
loop_
_entity_poly.entity_id
_entity_poly.type
_entity_poly.pdbx_seq_one_letter_code
_entity_poly.pdbx_strand_id
1 'polypeptide(L)'
;MIRNIAICCLVLSAVFCFAMDSNQICTYGLFEKNQLSIIAHLEGTSNDEGVVFTMIAIVSIVFAIIASLIPYKILFTFAMFFFLILELFLFNRIFTLFDYKEVIMTSISMCKNYLMLAWLFFQMLFGILSLIFIFKK
;
A
#
# COMPACT_ATOMS: atom_id res chain seq x y z
N MET A 1 8.37 17.05 15.25
CA MET A 1 9.14 16.89 13.99
C MET A 1 9.03 15.47 13.43
N ILE A 2 9.47 14.42 14.14
CA ILE A 2 9.39 13.01 13.67
C ILE A 2 7.98 12.60 13.23
N ARG A 3 6.94 12.95 14.00
CA ARG A 3 5.54 12.72 13.63
C ARG A 3 5.18 13.28 12.25
N ASN A 4 5.56 14.53 11.97
CA ASN A 4 5.21 15.18 10.72
C ASN A 4 5.97 14.55 9.53
N ILE A 5 7.20 14.08 9.76
CA ILE A 5 7.96 13.33 8.75
C ILE A 5 7.26 11.99 8.47
N ALA A 6 6.81 11.27 9.51
CA ALA A 6 6.05 10.04 9.35
C ALA A 6 4.78 10.28 8.52
N ILE A 7 3.99 11.30 8.86
CA ILE A 7 2.77 11.66 8.12
C ILE A 7 3.11 12.02 6.67
N CYS A 8 4.20 12.77 6.43
CA CYS A 8 4.64 13.09 5.07
C CYS A 8 5.01 11.82 4.28
N CYS A 9 5.67 10.84 4.90
CA CYS A 9 5.92 9.54 4.28
C CYS A 9 4.61 8.81 3.94
N LEU A 10 3.60 8.84 4.81
CA LEU A 10 2.30 8.23 4.52
C LEU A 10 1.60 8.91 3.33
N VAL A 11 1.67 10.24 3.22
CA VAL A 11 1.13 10.98 2.08
C VAL A 11 1.88 10.61 0.79
N LEU A 12 3.22 10.58 0.82
CA LEU A 12 4.02 10.19 -0.35
C LEU A 12 3.71 8.75 -0.77
N SER A 13 3.64 7.83 0.19
CA SER A 13 3.20 6.45 -0.03
C SER A 13 1.87 6.40 -0.79
N ALA A 14 0.87 7.16 -0.33
CA ALA A 14 -0.43 7.23 -0.98
C ALA A 14 -0.36 7.79 -2.41
N VAL A 15 0.44 8.83 -2.65
CA VAL A 15 0.62 9.41 -3.99
C VAL A 15 1.24 8.40 -4.95
N PHE A 16 2.29 7.68 -4.52
CA PHE A 16 2.90 6.65 -5.35
C PHE A 16 1.95 5.48 -5.60
N CYS A 17 1.14 5.11 -4.61
CA CYS A 17 0.13 4.06 -4.75
C CYS A 17 -0.97 4.46 -5.73
N PHE A 18 -1.45 5.69 -5.65
CA PHE A 18 -2.48 6.21 -6.54
C PHE A 18 -1.97 6.40 -7.98
N ALA A 19 -0.71 6.82 -8.14
CA ALA A 19 -0.10 7.06 -9.44
C ALA A 19 0.34 5.78 -10.16
N MET A 20 0.22 4.60 -9.53
CA MET A 20 0.59 3.34 -10.17
C MET A 20 -0.25 3.10 -11.43
N ASP A 21 0.43 2.81 -12.54
CA ASP A 21 -0.23 2.37 -13.75
C ASP A 21 -0.75 0.94 -13.56
N SER A 22 -2.05 0.75 -13.75
CA SER A 22 -2.70 -0.57 -13.67
C SER A 22 -2.10 -1.58 -14.66
N ASN A 23 -1.53 -1.09 -15.76
CA ASN A 23 -0.89 -1.94 -16.78
C ASN A 23 0.49 -2.46 -16.36
N GLN A 24 1.03 -1.96 -15.24
CA GLN A 24 2.30 -2.40 -14.66
C GLN A 24 2.09 -3.30 -13.43
N ILE A 25 0.84 -3.64 -13.11
CA ILE A 25 0.50 -4.61 -12.07
C ILE A 25 0.30 -5.96 -12.77
N CYS A 26 1.20 -6.89 -12.51
CA CYS A 26 1.26 -8.16 -13.23
C CYS A 26 1.57 -9.32 -12.29
N THR A 27 1.37 -10.52 -12.83
CA THR A 27 1.66 -11.80 -12.18
C THR A 27 2.28 -12.77 -13.19
N TYR A 28 2.94 -13.84 -12.74
CA TYR A 28 3.65 -14.76 -13.64
C TYR A 28 3.30 -16.22 -13.35
N GLY A 29 2.58 -16.85 -14.27
CA GLY A 29 2.22 -18.27 -14.12
C GLY A 29 0.99 -18.54 -13.25
N LEU A 30 0.33 -17.48 -12.75
CA LEU A 30 -0.84 -17.60 -11.88
C LEU A 30 -2.13 -17.94 -12.64
N PHE A 31 -2.27 -17.45 -13.89
CA PHE A 31 -3.43 -17.72 -14.75
C PHE A 31 -3.08 -18.57 -15.97
N GLU A 32 -1.99 -18.23 -16.65
CA GLU A 32 -1.43 -19.04 -17.73
C GLU A 32 0.01 -19.42 -17.39
N LYS A 33 0.27 -20.73 -17.37
CA LYS A 33 1.57 -21.28 -16.98
C LYS A 33 2.68 -20.73 -17.89
N ASN A 34 3.73 -20.19 -17.28
CA ASN A 34 4.89 -19.57 -17.95
C ASN A 34 4.57 -18.32 -18.78
N GLN A 35 3.45 -17.63 -18.51
CA GLN A 35 3.17 -16.35 -19.11
C GLN A 35 3.09 -15.24 -18.07
N LEU A 36 3.55 -14.06 -18.48
CA LEU A 36 3.35 -12.82 -17.75
C LEU A 36 1.94 -12.31 -18.07
N SER A 37 1.07 -12.23 -17.08
CA SER A 37 -0.27 -11.70 -17.24
C SER A 37 -0.42 -10.38 -16.50
N ILE A 38 -0.93 -9.36 -17.20
CA ILE A 38 -1.31 -8.08 -16.61
C ILE A 38 -2.67 -8.27 -15.96
N ILE A 39 -2.76 -7.94 -14.68
CA ILE A 39 -3.97 -8.13 -13.87
C ILE A 39 -5.17 -7.40 -14.47
N ALA A 40 -4.97 -6.18 -14.97
CA ALA A 40 -6.03 -5.39 -15.61
C ALA A 40 -6.62 -6.00 -16.89
N HIS A 41 -6.01 -7.04 -17.47
CA HIS A 41 -6.43 -7.67 -18.74
C HIS A 41 -6.99 -9.08 -18.57
N LEU A 42 -7.12 -9.57 -17.35
CA LEU A 42 -7.62 -10.92 -17.10
C LEU A 42 -9.16 -10.93 -17.17
N GLU A 43 -9.71 -11.78 -18.04
CA GLU A 43 -11.17 -11.94 -18.13
C GLU A 43 -11.70 -12.54 -16.82
N GLY A 44 -12.67 -11.85 -16.19
CA GLY A 44 -13.28 -12.25 -14.92
C GLY A 44 -12.69 -11.57 -13.68
N THR A 45 -11.56 -10.86 -13.80
CA THR A 45 -11.17 -9.85 -12.81
C THR A 45 -11.98 -8.61 -13.12
N SER A 46 -13.05 -8.38 -12.35
CA SER A 46 -13.75 -7.09 -12.37
C SER A 46 -12.72 -5.98 -12.14
N ASN A 47 -13.02 -4.75 -12.56
CA ASN A 47 -12.27 -3.52 -12.24
C ASN A 47 -11.87 -3.34 -10.75
N ASP A 48 -12.25 -4.26 -9.86
CA ASP A 48 -12.06 -4.25 -8.42
C ASP A 48 -10.59 -4.29 -7.97
N GLU A 49 -9.64 -4.74 -8.78
CA GLU A 49 -8.24 -4.90 -8.34
C GLU A 49 -7.42 -3.61 -8.39
N GLY A 50 -7.54 -2.86 -9.48
CA GLY A 50 -7.07 -1.46 -9.52
C GLY A 50 -7.77 -0.61 -8.47
N VAL A 51 -9.02 -0.97 -8.13
CA VAL A 51 -9.77 -0.35 -7.03
C VAL A 51 -9.13 -0.66 -5.68
N VAL A 52 -8.56 -1.84 -5.42
CA VAL A 52 -7.91 -2.11 -4.12
C VAL A 52 -6.72 -1.18 -3.88
N PHE A 53 -5.80 -1.03 -4.84
CA PHE A 53 -4.66 -0.10 -4.69
C PHE A 53 -5.13 1.36 -4.56
N THR A 54 -6.15 1.73 -5.33
CA THR A 54 -6.79 3.05 -5.20
C THR A 54 -7.40 3.25 -3.80
N MET A 55 -8.08 2.24 -3.25
CA MET A 55 -8.63 2.28 -1.89
C MET A 55 -7.52 2.37 -0.84
N ILE A 56 -6.42 1.63 -0.99
CA ILE A 56 -5.25 1.72 -0.09
C ILE A 56 -4.69 3.15 -0.11
N ALA A 57 -4.59 3.79 -1.28
CA ALA A 57 -4.13 5.16 -1.39
C ALA A 57 -5.09 6.15 -0.68
N ILE A 58 -6.41 6.02 -0.91
CA ILE A 58 -7.41 6.87 -0.27
C ILE A 58 -7.37 6.71 1.25
N VAL A 59 -7.32 5.47 1.74
CA VAL A 59 -7.21 5.17 3.17
C VAL A 59 -5.95 5.83 3.75
N SER A 60 -4.82 5.70 3.07
CA SER A 60 -3.55 6.31 3.51
C SER A 60 -3.65 7.84 3.61
N ILE A 61 -4.32 8.50 2.66
CA ILE A 61 -4.56 9.95 2.71
C ILE A 61 -5.47 10.31 3.89
N VAL A 62 -6.58 9.61 4.06
CA VAL A 62 -7.54 9.86 5.15
C VAL A 62 -6.84 9.73 6.51
N PHE A 63 -6.04 8.67 6.70
CA PHE A 63 -5.29 8.49 7.94
C PHE A 63 -4.16 9.49 8.11
N ALA A 64 -3.51 9.96 7.05
CA ALA A 64 -2.55 11.05 7.13
C ALA A 64 -3.20 12.34 7.67
N ILE A 65 -4.40 12.67 7.19
CA ILE A 65 -5.18 13.81 7.67
C ILE A 65 -5.55 13.62 9.15
N ILE A 66 -6.13 12.47 9.50
CA ILE A 66 -6.52 12.17 10.89
C ILE A 66 -5.29 12.24 11.82
N ALA A 67 -4.18 11.59 11.45
CA ALA A 67 -2.95 11.57 12.23
C ALA A 67 -2.33 12.97 12.41
N SER A 68 -2.52 13.88 11.45
CA SER A 68 -2.06 15.26 11.55
C SER A 68 -2.82 16.07 12.62
N LEU A 69 -4.09 15.75 12.83
CA LEU A 69 -4.97 16.43 13.77
C LEU A 69 -4.82 15.90 15.21
N ILE A 70 -4.19 14.74 15.41
CA ILE A 70 -4.06 14.13 16.73
C ILE A 70 -2.84 14.70 17.49
N PRO A 71 -3.03 15.44 18.59
CA PRO A 71 -1.91 15.98 19.37
C PRO A 71 -1.34 14.95 20.36
N TYR A 72 -2.15 13.98 20.81
CA TYR A 72 -1.78 13.04 21.87
C TYR A 72 -1.15 11.75 21.32
N LYS A 73 -0.01 11.33 21.91
CA LYS A 73 0.71 10.11 21.50
C LYS A 73 -0.15 8.85 21.55
N ILE A 74 -0.99 8.69 22.58
CA ILE A 74 -1.84 7.50 22.76
C ILE A 74 -2.86 7.38 21.63
N LEU A 75 -3.56 8.47 21.31
CA LEU A 75 -4.53 8.49 20.21
C LEU A 75 -3.86 8.27 18.86
N PHE A 76 -2.62 8.76 18.68
CA PHE A 76 -1.84 8.50 17.48
C PHE A 76 -1.58 7.00 17.34
N THR A 77 -1.17 6.32 18.42
CA THR A 77 -0.98 4.84 18.40
C THR A 77 -2.26 4.11 18.03
N PHE A 78 -3.42 4.51 18.56
CA PHE A 78 -4.70 3.90 18.19
C PHE A 78 -5.04 4.11 16.71
N ALA A 79 -4.84 5.33 16.19
CA ALA A 79 -5.04 5.62 14.77
C ALA A 79 -4.12 4.77 13.89
N MET A 80 -2.84 4.62 14.26
CA MET A 80 -1.88 3.77 13.58
C MET A 80 -2.27 2.30 13.59
N PHE A 81 -2.75 1.80 14.73
CA PHE A 81 -3.19 0.42 14.86
C PHE A 81 -4.42 0.15 13.97
N PHE A 82 -5.40 1.05 13.99
CA PHE A 82 -6.59 0.94 13.15
C PHE A 82 -6.26 1.04 11.66
N PHE A 83 -5.32 1.91 11.29
CA PHE A 83 -4.77 2.00 9.93
C PHE A 83 -4.20 0.66 9.46
N LEU A 84 -3.31 0.05 10.25
CA LEU A 84 -2.68 -1.22 9.90
C LEU A 84 -3.68 -2.37 9.77
N ILE A 85 -4.71 -2.42 10.62
CA ILE A 85 -5.78 -3.41 10.49
C ILE A 85 -6.52 -3.24 9.17
N LEU A 86 -6.87 -2.00 8.82
CA LEU A 86 -7.65 -1.73 7.62
C LEU A 86 -6.82 -1.97 6.35
N GLU A 87 -5.54 -1.63 6.39
CA GLU A 87 -4.60 -1.95 5.32
C GLU A 87 -4.44 -3.46 5.15
N LEU A 88 -4.26 -4.21 6.25
CA LEU A 88 -4.17 -5.67 6.23
C LEU A 88 -5.46 -6.31 5.68
N PHE A 89 -6.63 -5.76 6.03
CA PHE A 89 -7.91 -6.21 5.48
C PHE A 89 -8.00 -6.01 3.96
N LEU A 90 -7.57 -4.85 3.45
CA LEU A 90 -7.52 -4.57 2.02
C LEU A 90 -6.52 -5.49 1.30
N PHE A 91 -5.34 -5.69 1.88
CA PHE A 91 -4.38 -6.67 1.36
C PHE A 91 -4.96 -8.08 1.36
N ASN A 92 -5.66 -8.49 2.42
CA ASN A 92 -6.23 -9.83 2.50
C ASN A 92 -7.23 -10.10 1.36
N ARG A 93 -7.93 -9.07 0.87
CA ARG A 93 -8.77 -9.19 -0.33
C ARG A 93 -7.94 -9.53 -1.58
N ILE A 94 -6.74 -8.95 -1.70
CA ILE A 94 -5.77 -9.33 -2.73
C ILE A 94 -5.29 -10.77 -2.48
N PHE A 95 -4.90 -11.14 -1.27
CA PHE A 95 -4.46 -12.51 -0.92
C PHE A 95 -5.48 -13.60 -1.25
N THR A 96 -6.77 -13.33 -1.05
CA THR A 96 -7.82 -14.29 -1.37
C THR A 96 -8.00 -14.52 -2.86
N LEU A 97 -7.61 -13.56 -3.69
CA LEU A 97 -7.72 -13.62 -5.13
C LEU A 97 -6.39 -14.03 -5.80
N PHE A 98 -5.25 -13.59 -5.24
CA PHE A 98 -3.89 -13.75 -5.76
C PHE A 98 -2.88 -13.95 -4.64
N ASP A 99 -1.76 -14.62 -4.91
CA ASP A 99 -0.59 -14.51 -4.03
C ASP A 99 0.00 -13.09 -4.15
N TYR A 100 -0.31 -12.24 -3.16
CA TYR A 100 0.15 -10.84 -3.13
C TYR A 100 1.68 -10.72 -3.29
N LYS A 101 2.44 -11.71 -2.79
CA LYS A 101 3.89 -11.69 -2.79
C LYS A 101 4.38 -11.88 -4.21
N GLU A 102 3.74 -12.79 -4.94
CA GLU A 102 3.99 -13.00 -6.35
C GLU A 102 3.65 -11.74 -7.14
N VAL A 103 2.45 -11.16 -6.94
CA VAL A 103 2.02 -9.94 -7.64
C VAL A 103 3.01 -8.79 -7.40
N ILE A 104 3.38 -8.52 -6.15
CA ILE A 104 4.33 -7.45 -5.81
C ILE A 104 5.70 -7.72 -6.44
N MET A 105 6.23 -8.93 -6.27
CA MET A 105 7.58 -9.25 -6.74
C MET A 105 7.67 -9.25 -8.26
N THR A 106 6.69 -9.81 -8.96
CA THR A 106 6.65 -9.84 -10.43
C THR A 106 6.37 -8.45 -11.00
N SER A 107 5.46 -7.68 -10.41
CA SER A 107 5.22 -6.28 -10.81
C SER A 107 6.48 -5.43 -10.72
N ILE A 108 7.26 -5.57 -9.65
CA ILE A 108 8.52 -4.83 -9.47
C ILE A 108 9.62 -5.35 -10.40
N SER A 109 9.85 -6.66 -10.43
CA SER A 109 11.02 -7.26 -11.10
C SER A 109 10.84 -7.45 -12.61
N MET A 110 9.65 -7.86 -13.05
CA MET A 110 9.36 -8.19 -14.45
C MET A 110 8.68 -7.02 -15.17
N CYS A 111 7.69 -6.39 -14.53
CA CYS A 111 6.95 -5.27 -15.12
C CYS A 111 7.55 -3.89 -14.80
N LYS A 112 8.68 -3.85 -14.07
CA LYS A 112 9.45 -2.63 -13.74
C LYS A 112 8.58 -1.54 -13.10
N ASN A 113 7.60 -1.93 -12.27
CA ASN A 113 6.75 -1.00 -11.55
C ASN A 113 7.50 -0.36 -10.37
N TYR A 114 8.31 0.65 -10.66
CA TYR A 114 9.08 1.37 -9.63
C TYR A 114 8.19 2.20 -8.68
N LEU A 115 6.97 2.53 -9.11
CA LEU A 115 6.00 3.23 -8.25
C LEU A 115 5.51 2.30 -7.12
N MET A 116 5.34 1.01 -7.41
CA MET A 116 5.07 0.01 -6.38
C MET A 116 6.20 -0.12 -5.36
N LEU A 117 7.44 -0.10 -5.82
CA LEU A 117 8.60 -0.10 -4.94
C LEU A 117 8.65 1.18 -4.07
N ALA A 118 8.41 2.35 -4.67
CA ALA A 118 8.38 3.63 -3.96
C ALA A 118 7.28 3.65 -2.89
N TRP A 119 6.08 3.18 -3.22
CA TRP A 119 4.98 3.03 -2.27
C TRP A 119 5.38 2.17 -1.07
N LEU A 120 5.88 0.94 -1.30
CA LEU A 120 6.33 0.05 -0.22
C LEU A 120 7.44 0.67 0.64
N PHE A 121 8.39 1.36 0.00
CA PHE A 121 9.48 2.03 0.71
C PHE A 121 8.96 3.13 1.65
N PHE A 122 8.08 4.01 1.17
CA PHE A 122 7.50 5.06 2.00
C PHE A 122 6.58 4.51 3.09
N GLN A 123 5.88 3.41 2.81
CA GLN A 123 5.05 2.71 3.80
C GLN A 123 5.89 2.14 4.95
N MET A 124 7.01 1.49 4.63
CA MET A 124 7.96 0.99 5.64
C MET A 124 8.57 2.14 6.46
N LEU A 125 9.00 3.22 5.81
CA LEU A 125 9.52 4.40 6.50
C LEU A 125 8.50 5.01 7.46
N PHE A 126 7.24 5.12 7.03
CA PHE A 126 6.14 5.58 7.88
C PHE A 126 5.99 4.69 9.12
N GLY A 127 5.99 3.37 8.96
CA GLY A 127 5.91 2.43 10.08
C GLY A 127 7.06 2.62 11.08
N ILE A 128 8.31 2.67 10.59
CA ILE A 128 9.50 2.85 11.42
C ILE A 128 9.46 4.19 12.16
N LEU A 129 9.17 5.29 11.45
CA LEU A 129 9.11 6.63 12.07
C LEU A 129 7.98 6.75 13.09
N SER A 130 6.84 6.10 12.82
CA SER A 130 5.72 6.04 13.75
C SER A 130 6.08 5.27 15.02
N LEU A 131 6.75 4.11 14.89
CA LEU A 131 7.26 3.36 16.04
C LEU A 131 8.27 4.20 16.85
N ILE A 132 9.23 4.85 16.18
CA ILE A 132 10.19 5.74 16.85
C ILE A 132 9.45 6.85 17.59
N PHE A 133 8.43 7.47 17.00
CA PHE A 133 7.65 8.52 17.65
C PHE A 133 6.90 8.02 18.90
N ILE A 134 6.35 6.80 18.85
CA ILE A 134 5.63 6.18 19.98
C ILE A 134 6.58 5.86 21.14
N PHE A 135 7.74 5.29 20.86
CA PHE A 135 8.71 4.85 21.89
C PHE A 135 9.66 5.95 22.35
N LYS A 136 9.79 7.05 21.61
CA LYS A 136 10.57 8.21 22.04
C LYS A 136 9.87 8.86 23.24
N LYS A 137 10.57 8.92 24.38
CA LYS A 137 10.15 9.66 25.58
C LYS A 137 9.80 11.10 25.23
#